data_AF-A0A5D0P0X8-F1
#
_entry.id   AF-A0A5D0P0X8-F1
#
_cell.length_a   1.000
_cell.length_b   1.000
_cell.length_c   1.000
_cell.angle_alpha   90.00
_cell.angle_beta   90.00
_cell.angle_gamma   90.00
#
_symmetry.space_group_name_H-M   'P 1'
#
loop_
_entity.id
_entity.type
_entity.pdbx_description
1 polymer ?
#
loop_
_entity_poly.entity_id
_entity_poly.type
_entity_poly.pdbx_seq_one_letter_code
_entity_poly.pdbx_strand_id
1 'polypeptide(L)'
;MFQQPSAASDFKAADHVGHLLLIYVRELRQGIVTTYGASDAISCDVVVLTNQRGPRCETGVLFFQKPLIGSLRNSIGKDPVLARLAQGTAKPGQSAPYILNPYSEQDAAYATQWLQSVGGNPFQTAPALQQPATPQAPQAPVAPLPQAVPAAPAVASAPLPQAPGVPAAPPQWAAPAQAPTPAPVPQQPPNAAEAQAAMAALGMTQMPPAPAQ
;
A
#
# COMPACT_ATOMS: atom_id res chain seq x y z
N MET A 1 25.57 34.22 0.95
CA MET A 1 24.72 33.55 -0.06
C MET A 1 24.62 32.09 0.33
N PHE A 2 23.43 31.52 0.42
CA PHE A 2 23.22 30.12 0.81
C PHE A 2 22.62 29.36 -0.37
N GLN A 3 23.24 28.25 -0.73
CA GLN A 3 22.74 27.37 -1.77
C GLN A 3 21.68 26.47 -1.17
N GLN A 4 20.49 26.45 -1.79
CA GLN A 4 19.45 25.53 -1.39
C GLN A 4 19.91 24.10 -1.70
N PRO A 5 19.75 23.15 -0.76
CA PRO A 5 20.00 21.75 -1.05
C PRO A 5 19.03 21.31 -2.14
N SER A 6 19.56 20.71 -3.20
CA SER A 6 18.73 20.05 -4.20
C SER A 6 18.02 18.90 -3.49
N ALA A 7 16.75 19.08 -3.15
CA ALA A 7 15.87 18.01 -2.65
C ALA A 7 15.50 17.02 -3.77
N ALA A 8 16.43 16.78 -4.69
CA ALA A 8 16.34 15.70 -5.64
C ALA A 8 16.83 14.44 -4.92
N SER A 9 15.89 13.69 -4.36
CA SER A 9 16.17 12.36 -3.87
C SER A 9 16.73 11.54 -5.03
N ASP A 10 17.97 11.05 -4.92
CA ASP A 10 18.66 10.27 -5.96
C ASP A 10 18.11 8.82 -6.05
N PHE A 11 16.83 8.65 -5.75
CA PHE A 11 16.15 7.37 -5.79
C PHE A 11 15.97 6.95 -7.24
N LYS A 12 16.85 6.08 -7.69
CA LYS A 12 16.74 5.43 -9.00
C LYS A 12 16.00 4.12 -8.84
N ALA A 13 14.73 4.10 -9.25
CA ALA A 13 13.93 2.87 -9.38
C ALA A 13 14.67 1.76 -10.15
N ALA A 14 15.52 2.13 -11.12
CA ALA A 14 16.36 1.21 -11.89
C ALA A 14 17.32 0.36 -11.03
N ASP A 15 17.88 0.95 -9.97
CA ASP A 15 18.85 0.27 -9.09
C ASP A 15 18.15 -0.64 -8.07
N HIS A 16 16.85 -0.42 -7.86
CA HIS A 16 16.08 -1.10 -6.82
C HIS A 16 15.12 -2.16 -7.36
N VAL A 17 15.29 -2.59 -8.62
CA VAL A 17 14.51 -3.68 -9.22
C VAL A 17 14.78 -4.99 -8.49
N GLY A 18 13.73 -5.71 -8.13
CA GLY A 18 13.78 -6.96 -7.37
C GLY A 18 13.79 -6.76 -5.85
N HIS A 19 13.96 -5.52 -5.38
CA HIS A 19 13.95 -5.21 -3.95
C HIS A 19 12.54 -5.02 -3.42
N LEU A 20 12.39 -5.21 -2.10
CA LEU A 20 11.16 -4.97 -1.36
C LEU A 20 11.14 -3.51 -0.90
N LEU A 21 10.02 -2.84 -1.18
CA LEU A 21 9.84 -1.43 -0.87
C LEU A 21 8.56 -1.21 -0.08
N LEU A 22 8.68 -0.37 0.93
CA LEU A 22 7.56 0.16 1.69
C LEU A 22 7.33 1.61 1.24
N ILE A 23 6.18 1.88 0.64
CA ILE A 23 5.88 3.15 -0.02
C ILE A 23 4.77 3.87 0.74
N TYR A 24 5.08 5.07 1.24
CA TYR A 24 4.14 5.98 1.86
C TYR A 24 3.78 7.08 0.87
N VAL A 25 2.57 7.01 0.34
CA VAL A 25 2.12 7.94 -0.70
C VAL A 25 1.60 9.23 -0.07
N ARG A 26 2.20 10.37 -0.42
CA ARG A 26 1.86 11.70 0.11
C ARG A 26 0.79 12.40 -0.72
N GLU A 27 1.11 12.69 -1.97
CA GLU A 27 0.26 13.50 -2.85
C GLU A 27 0.52 13.21 -4.33
N LEU A 28 -0.48 13.44 -5.18
CA LEU A 28 -0.34 13.44 -6.64
C LEU A 28 -0.13 14.87 -7.13
N ARG A 29 1.03 15.13 -7.73
CA ARG A 29 1.38 16.40 -8.35
C ARG A 29 1.19 16.34 -9.87
N GLN A 30 0.18 17.04 -10.35
CA GLN A 30 -0.13 17.08 -11.78
C GLN A 30 0.58 18.26 -12.45
N GLY A 31 0.92 18.12 -13.73
CA GLY A 31 1.46 19.21 -14.54
C GLY A 31 2.87 19.66 -14.16
N ILE A 32 3.72 18.78 -13.63
CA ILE A 32 5.14 19.12 -13.40
C ILE A 32 5.82 19.23 -14.76
N VAL A 33 6.34 20.41 -15.09
CA VAL A 33 7.16 20.62 -16.29
C VAL A 33 8.55 20.04 -16.03
N THR A 34 8.83 18.90 -16.64
CA THR A 34 10.15 18.26 -16.62
C THR A 34 10.87 18.49 -17.96
N THR A 35 12.15 18.15 -18.03
CA THR A 35 12.93 18.16 -19.28
C THR A 35 12.27 17.37 -20.43
N TYR A 36 11.42 16.40 -20.09
CA TYR A 36 10.72 15.53 -21.04
C TYR A 36 9.27 15.98 -21.31
N GLY A 37 8.84 17.12 -20.78
CA GLY A 37 7.50 17.67 -20.91
C GLY A 37 6.72 17.75 -19.61
N ALA A 38 5.51 18.28 -19.70
CA ALA A 38 4.56 18.28 -18.58
C ALA A 38 4.11 16.83 -18.31
N SER A 39 4.28 16.37 -17.08
CA SER A 39 3.87 15.03 -16.67
C SER A 39 3.37 15.04 -15.22
N ASP A 40 2.48 14.09 -14.95
CA ASP A 40 2.01 13.83 -13.61
C ASP A 40 3.07 13.05 -12.84
N ALA A 41 3.28 13.42 -11.58
CA ALA A 41 4.19 12.75 -10.67
C ALA A 41 3.49 12.48 -9.34
N ILE A 42 3.78 11.36 -8.71
CA ILE A 42 3.32 11.09 -7.36
C ILE A 42 4.49 11.24 -6.39
N SER A 43 4.28 12.04 -5.33
CA SER A 43 5.24 12.23 -4.25
C SER A 43 5.01 11.20 -3.17
N CYS A 44 6.07 10.50 -2.78
CA CYS A 44 6.03 9.46 -1.78
C CYS A 44 7.36 9.34 -1.02
N ASP A 45 7.28 8.82 0.20
CA ASP A 45 8.45 8.38 0.95
C ASP A 45 8.60 6.87 0.78
N VAL A 46 9.82 6.41 0.56
CA VAL A 46 10.12 5.02 0.19
C VAL A 46 11.16 4.45 1.14
N VAL A 47 10.87 3.29 1.75
CA VAL A 47 11.87 2.48 2.44
C VAL A 47 12.25 1.31 1.55
N VAL A 48 13.52 1.17 1.21
CA VAL A 48 14.05 -0.04 0.57
C VAL A 48 14.51 -0.98 1.68
N LEU A 49 13.75 -2.04 1.93
CA LEU A 49 13.98 -2.98 3.03
C LEU A 49 15.11 -3.97 2.72
N THR A 50 15.23 -4.39 1.47
CA THR A 50 16.18 -5.45 1.06
C THR A 50 17.41 -4.91 0.31
N ASN A 51 17.81 -3.66 0.53
CA ASN A 51 19.00 -3.10 -0.12
C ASN A 51 20.27 -3.80 0.41
N GLN A 52 21.29 -3.95 -0.45
CA GLN A 52 22.56 -4.61 -0.08
C GLN A 52 23.29 -3.94 1.09
N ARG A 53 23.03 -2.66 1.37
CA ARG A 53 23.61 -1.89 2.48
C ARG A 53 22.69 -1.82 3.72
N GLY A 54 21.59 -2.56 3.73
CA GLY A 54 20.56 -2.52 4.77
C GLY A 54 19.41 -1.55 4.44
N PRO A 55 18.41 -1.45 5.33
CA PRO A 55 17.20 -0.68 5.07
C PRO A 55 17.50 0.81 4.85
N ARG A 56 17.09 1.35 3.69
CA ARG A 56 17.33 2.75 3.32
C ARG A 56 16.02 3.51 3.19
N CYS A 57 15.88 4.60 3.94
CA CYS A 57 14.73 5.49 3.90
C CYS A 57 15.03 6.68 2.99
N GLU A 58 14.22 6.88 1.94
CA GLU A 58 14.30 8.03 1.04
C GLU A 58 12.99 8.81 1.11
N THR A 59 13.06 10.09 1.45
CA THR A 59 11.89 10.97 1.54
C THR A 59 11.74 11.80 0.27
N GLY A 60 10.51 12.19 -0.08
CA GLY A 60 10.25 13.12 -1.18
C GLY A 60 10.56 12.57 -2.57
N VAL A 61 10.49 11.25 -2.74
CA VAL A 61 10.68 10.58 -4.04
C VAL A 61 9.51 10.93 -4.96
N LEU A 62 9.80 11.28 -6.21
CA LEU A 62 8.82 11.60 -7.24
C LEU A 62 8.78 10.50 -8.31
N PHE A 63 7.65 9.81 -8.44
CA PHE A 63 7.44 8.83 -9.49
C PHE A 63 6.64 9.41 -10.66
N PHE A 64 7.23 9.38 -11.86
CA PHE A 64 6.62 9.89 -13.11
C PHE A 64 6.00 8.77 -13.97
N GLN A 65 6.16 7.50 -13.57
CA GLN A 65 5.70 6.36 -14.37
C GLN A 65 4.19 6.15 -14.21
N LYS A 66 3.44 6.23 -15.30
CA LYS A 66 1.98 5.95 -15.35
C LYS A 66 1.52 4.70 -14.60
N PRO A 67 2.16 3.51 -14.72
CA PRO A 67 1.75 2.32 -13.97
C PRO A 67 1.95 2.49 -12.46
N LEU A 68 3.05 3.10 -12.02
CA LEU A 68 3.29 3.39 -10.59
C LEU A 68 2.25 4.36 -10.04
N ILE A 69 1.97 5.45 -10.77
CA ILE A 69 0.93 6.42 -10.42
C ILE A 69 -0.45 5.74 -10.37
N GLY A 70 -0.73 4.83 -11.31
CA GLY A 70 -1.93 3.99 -11.35
C GLY A 70 -2.15 3.19 -10.07
N SER A 71 -1.13 2.46 -9.64
CA SER A 71 -1.20 1.60 -8.46
C SER A 71 -1.22 2.40 -7.15
N LEU A 72 -0.46 3.50 -7.07
CA LEU A 72 -0.26 4.25 -5.83
C LEU A 72 -1.34 5.32 -5.58
N ARG A 73 -2.05 5.80 -6.60
CA ARG A 73 -3.07 6.86 -6.42
C ARG A 73 -4.18 6.48 -5.43
N ASN A 74 -4.53 5.19 -5.34
CA ASN A 74 -5.59 4.73 -4.45
C ASN A 74 -5.13 4.62 -2.99
N SER A 75 -3.82 4.65 -2.76
CA SER A 75 -3.18 4.53 -1.45
C SER A 75 -2.67 5.86 -0.91
N ILE A 76 -3.03 7.00 -1.55
CA ILE A 76 -2.71 8.34 -1.06
C ILE A 76 -3.36 8.54 0.32
N GLY A 77 -2.54 8.83 1.34
CA GLY A 77 -3.01 9.08 2.70
C GLY A 77 -3.56 7.85 3.44
N LYS A 78 -3.32 6.64 2.94
CA LYS A 78 -3.73 5.36 3.57
C LYS A 78 -2.51 4.61 4.12
N ASP A 79 -2.74 3.36 4.52
CA ASP A 79 -1.68 2.42 4.92
C ASP A 79 -0.55 2.33 3.88
N PRO A 80 0.69 2.12 4.34
CA PRO A 80 1.84 1.99 3.45
C PRO A 80 1.67 0.81 2.51
N VAL A 81 2.05 1.02 1.24
CA VAL A 81 2.03 -0.03 0.23
C VAL A 81 3.33 -0.80 0.31
N LEU A 82 3.24 -2.08 0.66
CA LEU A 82 4.35 -3.02 0.52
C LEU A 82 4.32 -3.62 -0.88
N ALA A 83 5.41 -3.51 -1.62
CA ALA A 83 5.49 -4.10 -2.96
C ALA A 83 6.94 -4.40 -3.33
N ARG A 84 7.10 -5.36 -4.24
CA ARG A 84 8.41 -5.64 -4.86
C ARG A 84 8.52 -4.89 -6.17
N LEU A 85 9.57 -4.11 -6.35
CA LEU A 85 9.77 -3.42 -7.62
C LEU A 85 10.13 -4.43 -8.69
N ALA A 86 9.45 -4.38 -9.82
CA ALA A 86 9.76 -5.18 -10.99
C ALA A 86 9.81 -4.30 -12.24
N GLN A 87 10.44 -4.82 -13.29
CA GLN A 87 10.37 -4.23 -14.61
C GLN A 87 9.30 -4.99 -15.40
N GLY A 88 8.38 -4.23 -16.02
CA GLY A 88 7.39 -4.79 -16.93
C GLY A 88 8.00 -5.17 -18.28
N THR A 89 7.16 -5.62 -19.21
CA THR A 89 7.61 -6.03 -20.54
C THR A 89 8.09 -4.82 -21.35
N ALA A 90 9.40 -4.77 -21.64
CA ALA A 90 9.96 -3.81 -22.57
C ALA A 90 9.41 -4.04 -23.99
N LYS A 91 9.00 -2.97 -24.67
CA LYS A 91 8.80 -3.01 -26.12
C LYS A 91 10.15 -2.83 -26.82
N PRO A 92 10.39 -3.47 -27.98
CA PRO A 92 11.63 -3.28 -28.72
C PRO A 92 11.85 -1.79 -29.01
N GLY A 93 12.99 -1.25 -28.53
CA GLY A 93 13.34 0.17 -28.68
C GLY A 93 12.91 1.10 -27.54
N GLN A 94 12.29 0.60 -26.45
CA GLN A 94 11.99 1.38 -25.25
C GLN A 94 12.38 0.65 -23.96
N SER A 95 12.76 1.43 -22.94
CA SER A 95 13.02 0.90 -21.60
C SER A 95 11.75 0.31 -20.98
N ALA A 96 11.90 -0.83 -20.30
CA ALA A 96 10.80 -1.44 -19.55
C ALA A 96 10.23 -0.47 -18.50
N PRO A 97 8.91 -0.25 -18.46
CA PRO A 97 8.30 0.52 -17.39
C PRO A 97 8.41 -0.25 -16.07
N TYR A 98 8.71 0.45 -14.99
CA TYR A 98 8.69 -0.13 -13.64
C TYR A 98 7.25 -0.37 -13.18
N ILE A 99 7.03 -1.53 -12.57
CA ILE A 99 5.76 -1.96 -12.00
C ILE A 99 5.97 -2.42 -10.56
N LEU A 100 4.90 -2.41 -9.78
CA LEU A 100 4.88 -2.95 -8.42
C LEU A 100 4.25 -4.33 -8.45
N ASN A 101 5.04 -5.34 -8.11
CA ASN A 101 4.55 -6.70 -7.93
C ASN A 101 3.99 -6.88 -6.51
N PRO A 102 2.99 -7.75 -6.33
CA PRO A 102 2.48 -8.08 -5.01
C PRO A 102 3.59 -8.66 -4.14
N TYR A 103 3.52 -8.38 -2.84
CA TYR A 103 4.45 -8.91 -1.84
C TYR A 103 4.12 -10.37 -1.52
N SER A 104 5.12 -11.13 -1.05
CA SER A 104 4.90 -12.46 -0.47
C SER A 104 4.67 -12.37 1.04
N GLU A 105 4.11 -13.41 1.66
CA GLU A 105 3.90 -13.45 3.11
C GLU A 105 5.22 -13.31 3.91
N GLN A 106 6.32 -13.82 3.37
CA GLN A 106 7.65 -13.65 3.97
C GLN A 106 8.11 -12.19 3.95
N ASP A 107 7.81 -11.47 2.85
CA ASP A 107 8.11 -10.04 2.75
C ASP A 107 7.29 -9.23 3.77
N ALA A 108 6.01 -9.58 3.97
CA ALA A 108 5.15 -8.94 4.95
C ALA A 108 5.65 -9.14 6.38
N ALA A 109 6.10 -10.36 6.72
CA ALA A 109 6.70 -10.66 8.02
C ALA A 109 7.99 -9.87 8.25
N TYR A 110 8.86 -9.75 7.23
CA TYR A 110 10.09 -8.96 7.32
C TYR A 110 9.79 -7.46 7.49
N ALA A 111 8.88 -6.92 6.67
CA ALA A 111 8.47 -5.51 6.75
C ALA A 111 7.85 -5.18 8.12
N THR A 112 7.01 -6.07 8.65
CA THR A 112 6.38 -5.89 9.97
C THR A 112 7.42 -5.90 11.09
N GLN A 113 8.37 -6.85 11.06
CA GLN A 113 9.46 -6.90 12.04
C GLN A 113 10.33 -5.64 11.98
N TRP A 114 10.64 -5.16 10.78
CA TRP A 114 11.38 -3.92 10.62
C TRP A 114 10.59 -2.71 11.15
N LEU A 115 9.29 -2.63 10.84
CA LEU A 115 8.44 -1.53 11.31
C LEU A 115 8.35 -1.50 12.85
N GLN A 116 8.31 -2.68 13.49
CA GLN A 116 8.37 -2.81 14.95
C GLN A 116 9.72 -2.37 15.51
N SER A 117 10.84 -2.68 14.83
CA SER A 117 12.17 -2.29 15.30
C SER A 117 12.43 -0.78 15.22
N VAL A 118 11.82 -0.09 14.25
CA VAL A 118 11.90 1.37 14.11
C VAL A 118 10.82 2.12 14.90
N GLY A 119 9.92 1.41 15.60
CA GLY A 119 8.89 2.01 16.44
C GLY A 119 7.69 2.60 15.67
N GLY A 120 7.42 2.14 14.45
CA GLY A 120 6.30 2.59 13.62
C GLY A 120 6.74 3.23 12.31
N ASN A 121 6.09 4.33 11.90
CA ASN A 121 6.39 4.95 10.61
C ASN A 121 7.72 5.74 10.69
N PRO A 122 8.78 5.33 9.96
CA PRO A 122 10.11 5.96 9.99
C PRO A 122 10.09 7.40 9.44
N PHE A 123 9.04 7.79 8.71
CA PHE A 123 8.87 9.13 8.16
C PHE A 123 7.93 10.01 8.99
N GLN A 124 7.27 9.47 10.02
CA GLN A 124 6.58 10.28 11.03
C GLN A 124 7.59 10.80 12.05
N THR A 125 8.43 11.74 11.63
CA THR A 125 9.00 12.71 12.58
C THR A 125 7.98 13.81 12.79
N ALA A 126 6.88 13.49 13.48
CA ALA A 126 6.23 14.50 14.28
C ALA A 126 7.07 14.65 15.55
N PRO A 127 7.48 15.87 15.95
CA PRO A 127 7.88 16.09 17.31
C PRO A 127 6.65 15.79 18.16
N ALA A 128 6.53 14.57 18.65
CA ALA A 128 6.04 14.44 20.00
C ALA A 128 7.08 15.18 20.85
N LEU A 129 6.89 16.49 20.96
CA LEU A 129 6.96 17.11 22.27
C LEU A 129 6.25 16.12 23.17
N GLN A 130 7.06 15.31 23.85
CA GLN A 130 6.90 14.99 25.24
C GLN A 130 5.60 15.64 25.72
N GLN A 131 4.48 14.93 25.60
CA GLN A 131 3.55 15.01 26.71
C GLN A 131 4.42 14.49 27.84
N PRO A 132 4.88 15.34 28.79
CA PRO A 132 5.53 14.81 29.96
C PRO A 132 4.56 13.75 30.46
N ALA A 133 5.04 12.51 30.55
CA ALA A 133 4.39 11.49 31.34
C ALA A 133 3.91 12.21 32.59
N THR A 134 2.59 12.32 32.78
CA THR A 134 2.04 12.79 34.04
C THR A 134 2.78 11.98 35.09
N PRO A 135 3.62 12.60 35.93
CA PRO A 135 4.22 11.88 37.03
C PRO A 135 3.02 11.33 37.79
N GLN A 136 2.88 10.01 37.85
CA GLN A 136 2.04 9.39 38.85
C GLN A 136 2.57 9.94 40.17
N ALA A 137 1.86 10.95 40.70
CA ALA A 137 2.25 11.59 41.93
C ALA A 137 2.34 10.48 42.98
N PRO A 138 3.44 10.43 43.76
CA PRO A 138 3.53 9.52 44.89
C PRO A 138 2.31 9.76 45.77
N GLN A 139 1.55 8.69 46.02
CA GLN A 139 0.39 8.72 46.89
C GLN A 139 0.86 9.15 48.30
N ALA A 140 0.73 10.44 48.61
CA ALA A 140 0.85 10.92 49.97
C ALA A 140 -0.36 10.44 50.76
N PRO A 141 -0.18 9.90 51.98
CA PRO A 141 -1.25 9.31 52.76
C PRO A 141 -2.26 10.40 53.14
N VAL A 142 -3.51 10.23 52.69
CA VAL A 142 -4.62 11.09 53.08
C VAL A 142 -4.90 10.90 54.58
N ALA A 143 -4.60 11.92 55.38
CA ALA A 143 -5.09 12.03 56.74
C ALA A 143 -6.62 12.23 56.72
N PRO A 144 -7.39 11.53 57.57
CA PRO A 144 -8.84 11.62 57.58
C PRO A 144 -9.28 12.90 58.32
N LEU A 145 -10.01 13.78 57.64
CA LEU A 145 -10.81 14.82 58.28
C LEU A 145 -12.25 14.31 58.48
N PRO A 146 -12.95 14.77 59.53
CA PRO A 146 -14.00 14.03 60.21
C PRO A 146 -15.40 14.19 59.62
N GLN A 147 -16.21 13.20 59.97
CA GLN A 147 -17.58 12.90 59.58
C GLN A 147 -18.58 14.05 59.86
N ALA A 148 -19.52 14.24 58.92
CA ALA A 148 -20.84 14.78 59.21
C ALA A 148 -21.92 13.85 58.64
N VAL A 149 -22.87 13.55 59.54
CA VAL A 149 -23.92 12.53 59.64
C VAL A 149 -25.10 12.61 58.62
N PRO A 150 -25.98 11.58 58.57
CA PRO A 150 -26.84 11.24 57.41
C PRO A 150 -28.30 11.71 57.55
N ALA A 151 -29.04 11.75 56.42
CA ALA A 151 -30.50 11.67 56.41
C ALA A 151 -31.04 11.17 55.04
N ALA A 152 -31.63 9.98 55.04
CA ALA A 152 -32.59 9.46 54.04
C ALA A 152 -33.98 10.13 54.28
N PRO A 153 -35.08 9.90 53.50
CA PRO A 153 -35.37 8.83 52.54
C PRO A 153 -36.10 9.24 51.23
N ALA A 154 -36.35 8.24 50.39
CA ALA A 154 -37.01 8.27 49.09
C ALA A 154 -38.46 8.82 49.06
N VAL A 155 -38.87 9.40 47.92
CA VAL A 155 -40.25 9.32 47.42
C VAL A 155 -40.26 9.07 45.91
N ALA A 156 -41.06 8.08 45.52
CA ALA A 156 -41.33 7.64 44.17
C ALA A 156 -42.37 8.54 43.47
N SER A 157 -42.28 8.63 42.14
CA SER A 157 -43.37 8.98 41.20
C SER A 157 -42.89 8.53 39.81
N ALA A 158 -43.19 7.30 39.37
CA ALA A 158 -44.39 6.86 38.64
C ALA A 158 -44.35 7.18 37.11
N PRO A 159 -44.89 6.29 36.23
CA PRO A 159 -44.49 6.15 34.82
C PRO A 159 -45.59 6.50 33.79
N LEU A 160 -45.22 6.41 32.49
CA LEU A 160 -46.04 6.32 31.25
C LEU A 160 -46.42 7.67 30.57
N PRO A 161 -46.67 7.75 29.24
CA PRO A 161 -47.00 6.67 28.29
C PRO A 161 -46.24 6.65 26.94
N GLN A 162 -46.34 5.49 26.29
CA GLN A 162 -45.95 5.22 24.91
C GLN A 162 -46.90 5.87 23.88
N ALA A 163 -46.38 6.05 22.64
CA ALA A 163 -46.97 5.65 21.33
C ALA A 163 -46.64 6.70 20.23
N PRO A 164 -46.97 6.46 18.95
CA PRO A 164 -46.50 5.40 18.06
C PRO A 164 -45.97 6.00 16.73
N GLY A 165 -45.09 5.32 16.00
CA GLY A 165 -44.75 5.77 14.64
C GLY A 165 -43.52 5.11 14.00
N VAL A 166 -43.70 3.91 13.47
CA VAL A 166 -42.98 3.43 12.28
C VAL A 166 -43.81 3.76 11.04
N PRO A 167 -43.32 3.67 9.79
CA PRO A 167 -41.96 3.86 9.27
C PRO A 167 -41.95 4.86 8.09
N ALA A 168 -40.79 5.45 7.74
CA ALA A 168 -40.61 6.06 6.42
C ALA A 168 -39.25 5.65 5.84
N ALA A 169 -39.34 4.91 4.73
CA ALA A 169 -38.25 4.32 3.98
C ALA A 169 -37.27 5.37 3.45
N PRO A 170 -35.96 5.05 3.34
CA PRO A 170 -35.06 5.84 2.52
C PRO A 170 -35.39 5.66 1.02
N PRO A 171 -35.33 6.74 0.22
CA PRO A 171 -35.63 6.72 -1.20
C PRO A 171 -34.62 5.87 -1.98
N GLN A 172 -35.18 5.00 -2.80
CA GLN A 172 -34.51 4.11 -3.75
C GLN A 172 -34.17 4.94 -4.99
N TRP A 173 -33.04 5.63 -4.97
CA TRP A 173 -32.51 6.24 -6.19
C TRP A 173 -31.81 5.15 -7.00
N ALA A 174 -32.53 4.75 -8.05
CA ALA A 174 -32.03 4.33 -9.36
C ALA A 174 -30.84 3.36 -9.38
N ALA A 175 -31.17 2.10 -9.65
CA ALA A 175 -30.25 1.10 -10.19
C ALA A 175 -29.49 1.65 -11.41
N PRO A 176 -28.16 1.51 -11.48
CA PRO A 176 -27.47 1.62 -12.75
C PRO A 176 -27.90 0.47 -13.67
N ALA A 177 -28.12 0.83 -14.92
CA ALA A 177 -28.52 -0.04 -16.01
C ALA A 177 -27.70 -1.33 -16.11
N GLN A 178 -28.39 -2.38 -16.55
CA GLN A 178 -27.91 -3.72 -16.81
C GLN A 178 -26.57 -3.71 -17.55
N ALA A 179 -25.63 -4.53 -17.06
CA ALA A 179 -24.40 -4.82 -17.78
C ALA A 179 -24.74 -5.47 -19.13
N PRO A 180 -24.11 -5.04 -20.25
CA PRO A 180 -24.25 -5.74 -21.51
C PRO A 180 -23.67 -7.15 -21.37
N THR A 181 -24.44 -8.13 -21.87
CA THR A 181 -24.05 -9.52 -22.09
C THR A 181 -22.63 -9.65 -22.65
N PRO A 182 -21.78 -10.56 -22.14
CA PRO A 182 -20.50 -10.83 -22.77
C PRO A 182 -20.75 -11.42 -24.16
N ALA A 183 -20.26 -10.71 -25.18
CA ALA A 183 -20.17 -11.22 -26.54
C ALA A 183 -19.33 -12.52 -26.55
N PRO A 184 -19.66 -13.48 -27.43
CA PRO A 184 -18.91 -14.74 -27.54
C PRO A 184 -17.45 -14.44 -27.87
N VAL A 185 -16.55 -14.94 -27.03
CA VAL A 185 -15.11 -14.96 -27.29
C VAL A 185 -14.86 -15.73 -28.61
N PRO A 186 -14.19 -15.12 -29.61
CA PRO A 186 -13.73 -15.87 -30.77
C PRO A 186 -12.71 -16.92 -30.31
N GLN A 187 -12.94 -18.17 -30.70
CA GLN A 187 -12.06 -19.30 -30.44
C GLN A 187 -10.63 -18.96 -30.88
N GLN A 188 -9.73 -18.97 -29.90
CA GLN A 188 -8.30 -18.89 -30.13
C GLN A 188 -7.89 -20.11 -30.98
N PRO A 189 -7.13 -19.93 -32.08
CA PRO A 189 -6.58 -21.07 -32.81
C PRO A 189 -5.70 -21.91 -31.87
N PRO A 190 -5.68 -23.25 -32.03
CA PRO A 190 -4.94 -24.14 -31.16
C PRO A 190 -3.46 -23.73 -31.11
N ASN A 191 -2.95 -23.57 -29.90
CA ASN A 191 -1.55 -23.29 -29.62
C ASN A 191 -0.68 -24.43 -30.19
N ALA A 192 0.52 -24.07 -30.65
CA ALA A 192 1.53 -25.00 -31.20
C ALA A 192 1.91 -26.17 -30.27
N ALA A 193 1.49 -26.14 -29.00
CA ALA A 193 1.61 -27.23 -28.05
C ALA A 193 0.74 -28.46 -28.41
N GLU A 194 -0.44 -28.27 -29.00
CA GLU A 194 -1.32 -29.39 -29.40
C GLU A 194 -0.89 -30.05 -30.71
N ALA A 195 -0.17 -29.32 -31.58
CA ALA A 195 0.44 -29.89 -32.78
C ALA A 195 1.56 -30.90 -32.45
N GLN A 196 2.28 -30.70 -31.34
CA GLN A 196 3.30 -31.66 -30.89
C GLN A 196 2.68 -32.93 -30.27
N ALA A 197 1.52 -32.81 -29.62
CA ALA A 197 0.80 -33.96 -29.08
C ALA A 197 0.25 -34.88 -30.20
N ALA A 198 -0.15 -34.33 -31.36
CA ALA A 198 -0.57 -35.12 -32.50
C ALA A 198 0.60 -35.83 -33.22
N MET A 199 1.82 -35.27 -33.19
CA MET A 199 3.01 -35.93 -33.78
C MET A 199 3.57 -37.07 -32.92
N ALA A 200 3.28 -37.11 -31.61
CA ALA A 200 3.68 -38.20 -30.74
C ALA A 200 2.90 -39.52 -31.00
N ALA A 201 1.75 -39.46 -31.68
CA ALA A 201 0.95 -40.64 -32.04
C ALA A 201 1.47 -41.40 -33.27
N LEU A 202 2.47 -40.86 -33.99
CA LEU A 202 3.01 -41.44 -35.23
C LEU A 202 4.36 -42.18 -35.08
N GLY A 203 4.77 -42.51 -33.85
CA GLY A 203 5.72 -43.60 -33.61
C GLY A 203 7.10 -43.49 -34.28
N MET A 204 7.70 -42.29 -34.33
CA MET A 204 9.07 -42.13 -34.80
C MET A 204 10.03 -41.91 -33.63
N THR A 205 10.54 -43.03 -33.11
CA THR A 205 11.67 -43.12 -32.18
C THR A 205 12.89 -42.44 -32.79
N GLN A 206 13.21 -41.21 -32.37
CA GLN A 206 14.48 -40.58 -32.74
C GLN A 206 15.61 -41.20 -31.92
N MET A 207 16.47 -41.87 -32.68
CA MET A 207 17.71 -42.56 -32.35
C MET A 207 18.71 -41.63 -31.62
N PRO A 208 19.42 -42.08 -30.57
CA PRO A 208 20.38 -41.26 -29.84
C PRO A 208 21.65 -40.96 -30.69
N PRO A 209 22.25 -39.78 -30.57
CA PRO A 209 23.47 -39.43 -31.29
C PRO A 209 24.69 -40.17 -30.71
N ALA A 210 25.53 -40.66 -31.63
CA ALA A 210 26.78 -41.33 -31.35
C ALA A 210 27.80 -40.40 -30.64
N PRO A 211 28.66 -40.94 -29.75
CA PRO A 211 29.74 -40.17 -29.15
C PRO A 211 30.83 -39.87 -30.19
N ALA A 212 31.11 -38.58 -30.40
CA ALA A 212 32.32 -38.14 -31.09
C ALA A 212 33.53 -38.37 -30.18
N GLN A 213 34.61 -38.85 -30.80
CA GLN A 213 35.87 -39.26 -30.18
C GLN A 213 36.65 -38.11 -29.54
#